data_AF-A0A1I7KYM4-F1
#
_entry.id   AF-A0A1I7KYM4-F1
#
_cell.length_a   1.000
_cell.length_b   1.000
_cell.length_c   1.000
_cell.angle_alpha   90.00
_cell.angle_beta   90.00
_cell.angle_gamma   90.00
#
_symmetry.space_group_name_H-M   'P 1'
#
loop_
_entity.id
_entity.type
_entity.pdbx_description
1 polymer ?
#
loop_
_entity_poly.entity_id
_entity_poly.type
_entity_poly.pdbx_seq_one_letter_code
_entity_poly.pdbx_strand_id
1 'polypeptide(L)' 'MKKKTNPAPLSESEREKLIQLRAEVEYIRAENEVIKKGLALREEKQAALLKAKKQRSSQNSAEKDSD' A
#
# COMPACT_ATOMS: atom_id res chain seq x y z
N MET A 1 4.51 -40.56 7.05
CA MET A 1 5.78 -40.26 7.73
C MET A 1 6.29 -38.91 7.22
N LYS A 2 6.19 -37.83 8.01
CA LYS A 2 6.69 -36.51 7.61
C LYS A 2 8.22 -36.54 7.68
N LYS A 3 8.91 -36.52 6.54
CA LYS A 3 10.37 -36.36 6.52
C LYS A 3 10.67 -34.97 7.09
N LYS A 4 11.26 -34.92 8.29
CA LYS A 4 11.89 -33.71 8.80
C LYS A 4 13.14 -33.47 7.97
N THR A 5 13.00 -32.76 6.85
CA THR A 5 14.14 -32.28 6.08
C THR A 5 14.70 -31.09 6.84
N ASN A 6 15.59 -31.35 7.79
CA ASN A 6 16.41 -30.27 8.33
C ASN A 6 17.20 -29.70 7.13
N PRO A 7 17.08 -28.40 6.84
CA PRO A 7 17.85 -27.80 5.77
C PRO A 7 19.33 -28.00 6.09
N ALA A 8 20.08 -28.40 5.07
CA ALA A 8 21.54 -28.51 5.20
C ALA A 8 22.11 -27.16 5.65
N PRO A 9 23.20 -27.15 6.45
CA PRO A 9 23.85 -25.91 6.83
C PRO A 9 24.26 -25.13 5.57
N LEU A 10 23.89 -23.85 5.51
CA LEU A 10 24.28 -22.97 4.42
C LEU A 10 25.81 -22.78 4.41
N SER A 11 26.39 -22.86 3.21
CA SER A 11 27.76 -22.44 2.96
C SER A 11 27.94 -20.93 3.22
N GLU A 12 29.17 -20.49 3.43
CA GLU A 12 29.47 -19.08 3.72
C GLU A 12 28.95 -18.13 2.62
N SER A 13 29.12 -18.50 1.35
CA SER A 13 28.61 -17.71 0.22
C SER A 13 27.07 -17.62 0.20
N GLU A 14 26.37 -18.69 0.55
CA GLU A 14 24.90 -18.67 0.64
C GLU A 14 24.41 -17.83 1.82
N ARG A 15 25.15 -17.81 2.94
CA ARG A 15 24.86 -16.95 4.08
C ARG A 15 25.02 -15.47 3.74
N GLU A 16 26.08 -15.09 3.05
CA GLU A 16 26.30 -13.71 2.60
C GLU A 16 25.19 -13.25 1.65
N LYS A 17 24.83 -14.07 0.66
CA LYS A 17 23.71 -13.78 -0.26
C LYS A 17 22.40 -13.64 0.51
N LEU A 18 22.16 -14.47 1.52
CA LEU A 18 20.96 -14.38 2.35
C LEU A 18 20.91 -13.08 3.14
N ILE A 19 22.05 -12.58 3.63
CA ILE A 19 22.13 -11.28 4.31
C ILE A 19 21.78 -10.15 3.33
N GLN A 20 22.35 -10.16 2.12
CA GLN A 20 22.03 -9.17 1.09
C GLN A 20 20.55 -9.20 0.70
N LEU A 21 19.98 -10.39 0.47
CA LEU A 21 18.57 -10.55 0.16
C LEU A 21 17.66 -10.05 1.28
N ARG A 22 18.03 -10.25 2.54
CA ARG A 22 17.26 -9.72 3.68
C ARG A 22 17.27 -8.20 3.71
N ALA A 23 18.43 -7.59 3.46
CA ALA A 23 18.56 -6.14 3.37
C ALA A 23 17.71 -5.57 2.21
N GLU A 24 17.78 -6.20 1.03
CA GLU A 24 16.98 -5.81 -0.14
C GLU A 24 15.47 -5.93 0.13
N VAL A 25 15.04 -7.04 0.75
CA VAL A 25 13.64 -7.25 1.11
C VAL A 25 13.16 -6.26 2.17
N GLU A 26 14.03 -5.84 3.10
CA GLU A 26 13.72 -4.78 4.06
C GLU A 26 13.56 -3.42 3.37
N TYR A 27 14.48 -3.07 2.47
CA TYR A 27 14.42 -1.85 1.66
C TYR A 27 13.12 -1.78 0.83
N ILE A 28 12.83 -2.83 0.06
CA ILE A 28 11.62 -2.91 -0.77
C ILE A 28 10.35 -2.82 0.09
N ARG A 29 10.33 -3.42 1.29
CA ARG A 29 9.19 -3.30 2.20
C ARG A 29 9.00 -1.86 2.68
N ALA A 30 10.07 -1.17 3.04
CA ALA A 30 10.00 0.23 3.45
C ALA A 30 9.46 1.13 2.33
N GLU A 31 9.94 0.96 1.09
CA GLU A 31 9.42 1.71 -0.06
C GLU A 31 7.93 1.44 -0.30
N ASN A 32 7.51 0.17 -0.24
CA ASN A 32 6.11 -0.21 -0.40
C ASN A 32 5.20 0.43 0.66
N GLU A 33 5.66 0.54 1.90
CA GLU A 33 4.91 1.25 2.96
C GLU A 33 4.73 2.74 2.65
N VAL A 34 5.78 3.40 2.15
CA VAL A 34 5.71 4.81 1.74
C VAL A 34 4.70 4.99 0.60
N ILE A 35 4.77 4.14 -0.43
CA ILE A 35 3.84 4.16 -1.56
C ILE A 35 2.40 3.95 -1.09
N LYS A 36 2.17 2.96 -0.21
CA LYS A 36 0.85 2.66 0.35
C LYS A 36 0.26 3.83 1.13
N LYS A 37 1.06 4.49 1.97
CA LYS A 37 0.63 5.72 2.68
C LYS A 37 0.27 6.84 1.71
N GLY A 38 1.07 7.01 0.65
CA GLY A 38 0.81 8.00 -0.39
C GLY A 38 -0.49 7.73 -1.18
N LEU A 39 -0.79 6.46 -1.47
CA LEU A 39 -2.04 6.05 -2.11
C LEU A 39 -3.25 6.33 -1.21
N ALA A 40 -3.18 5.93 0.07
CA ALA A 40 -4.26 6.18 1.03
C ALA A 40 -4.60 7.67 1.13
N LEU A 41 -3.59 8.55 1.21
CA LEU A 41 -3.81 9.99 1.25
C LEU A 41 -4.46 10.53 -0.04
N ARG A 42 -4.07 10.00 -1.21
CA ARG A 42 -4.68 10.39 -2.49
C ARG A 42 -6.14 9.95 -2.57
N GLU A 43 -6.44 8.72 -2.16
CA GLU A 43 -7.80 8.18 -2.11
C GLU A 43 -8.70 9.00 -1.18
N GLU A 44 -8.21 9.35 0.02
CA GLU A 44 -8.92 10.20 0.96
C GLU A 44 -9.26 11.57 0.36
N LYS A 45 -8.28 12.22 -0.28
CA LYS A 45 -8.49 13.51 -0.97
C LYS A 45 -9.51 13.39 -2.10
N GLN A 46 -9.44 12.33 -2.90
CA GLN A 46 -10.41 12.10 -3.97
C GLN A 46 -11.82 11.88 -3.41
N ALA A 47 -11.96 11.08 -2.34
CA ALA A 47 -13.24 10.85 -1.68
C ALA A 47 -13.85 12.16 -1.13
N ALA A 48 -13.03 13.00 -0.50
CA ALA A 48 -13.47 14.31 0.00
C ALA A 48 -13.94 15.24 -1.13
N LEU A 49 -13.20 15.29 -2.24
CA LEU A 49 -13.57 16.08 -3.42
C LEU A 49 -14.87 15.59 -4.05
N LEU A 50 -15.05 14.27 -4.17
CA LEU A 50 -16.29 13.67 -4.68
C LEU A 50 -17.48 14.00 -3.79
N LYS A 51 -17.31 13.94 -2.46
CA LYS A 51 -18.36 14.33 -1.50
C LYS A 51 -18.75 15.80 -1.65
N ALA A 52 -17.77 16.69 -1.74
CA ALA A 52 -18.01 18.13 -1.93
C ALA A 52 -18.73 18.42 -3.26
N LYS A 53 -18.34 17.75 -4.35
CA LYS A 53 -19.02 17.87 -5.65
C LYS A 53 -20.48 17.43 -5.59
N LYS A 54 -20.76 16.28 -4.96
CA LYS A 54 -22.14 15.78 -4.77
C LYS A 54 -23.00 16.74 -3.94
N GLN A 55 -22.43 17.30 -2.87
CA GLN A 55 -23.13 18.29 -2.05
C GLN A 55 -23.47 19.55 -2.86
N ARG A 56 -22.52 20.10 -3.61
CA ARG A 56 -22.76 21.27 -4.48
C ARG A 56 -23.81 20.99 -5.54
N SER A 57 -23.78 19.84 -6.20
CA SER A 57 -24.79 19.51 -7.21
C SER A 57 -26.20 19.40 -6.61
N SER A 58 -26.33 18.86 -5.39
CA SER A 58 -27.63 18.76 -4.71
C SER A 58 -28.19 20.11 -4.25
N GLN A 59 -27.32 21.04 -3.85
CA GLN A 59 -27.75 22.40 -3.50
C GLN A 59 -28.21 23.16 -4.75
N ASN A 60 -27.44 23.06 -5.84
CA ASN A 60 -27.77 23.72 -7.10
C ASN A 60 -29.05 23.15 -7.76
N SER A 61 -29.41 21.89 -7.51
CA SER A 61 -30.69 21.33 -7.99
C SER A 61 -31.86 21.81 -7.15
N ALA A 62 -31.70 21.85 -5.82
CA ALA A 62 -32.73 22.35 -4.91
C ALA A 62 -33.05 23.84 -5.15
N GLU A 63 -32.04 24.68 -5.43
CA GLU A 63 -32.26 26.09 -5.80
C GLU A 63 -33.02 26.24 -7.12
N LYS A 64 -32.75 25.38 -8.11
CA LYS A 64 -33.43 25.42 -9.42
C LYS A 64 -34.86 24.89 -9.42
N ASP A 65 -35.19 23.99 -8.49
CA ASP A 65 -36.55 23.44 -8.37
C ASP A 65 -37.49 24.40 -7.61
N SER A 66 -36.97 25.48 -7.03
CA SER A 66 -37.72 26.49 -6.28
C SER A 66 -38.03 27.80 -7.05
N ASP A 67 -37.70 27.88 -8.34
CA ASP A 67 -38.00 29.01 -9.24
C ASP A 67 -39.17 28.75 -10.21
#